data_AF-A0A368F5V5-F1
#
_entry.id   AF-A0A368F5V5-F1
#
_cell.length_a   1.000
_cell.length_b   1.000
_cell.length_c   1.000
_cell.angle_alpha   90.00
_cell.angle_beta   90.00
_cell.angle_gamma   90.00
#
_symmetry.space_group_name_H-M   'P 1'
#
loop_
_entity.id
_entity.type
_entity.pdbx_description
1 polymer ?
#
loop_
_entity_poly.entity_id
_entity_poly.type
_entity_poly.pdbx_seq_one_letter_code
_entity_poly.pdbx_strand_id
1 'polypeptide(L)'
;MLGKQGLARRDQHISLIVDATCLDYILVSERERDNFLRLALCCSAVICCRCTPIQKAAITRLVKTNVSGAVLAIGDGANDVAMLQEADVGVGISGQEGMQAALASDYTITQVL
;
A
#
# COMPACT_ATOMS: atom_id res chain seq x y z
N MET A 1 8.84 2.49 -17.21
CA MET A 1 9.65 3.07 -16.13
C MET A 1 9.38 4.56 -16.11
N LEU A 2 8.55 5.03 -15.19
CA LEU A 2 8.40 6.47 -14.94
C LEU A 2 9.76 7.01 -14.53
N GLY A 3 10.42 7.71 -15.46
CA GLY A 3 11.65 8.42 -15.19
C GLY A 3 11.46 9.38 -14.01
N LYS A 4 12.56 9.71 -13.35
CA LYS A 4 12.70 10.63 -12.20
C LYS A 4 12.09 12.02 -12.44
N GLN A 5 10.79 12.10 -12.67
CA GLN A 5 10.03 13.33 -12.73
C GLN A 5 9.28 13.45 -11.40
N GLY A 6 9.50 14.58 -10.74
CA GLY A 6 8.97 14.85 -9.41
C GLY A 6 7.47 14.56 -9.34
N LEU A 7 7.06 14.02 -8.19
CA LEU A 7 5.68 13.74 -7.83
C LEU A 7 4.79 14.88 -8.36
N ALA A 8 3.84 14.55 -9.24
CA ALA A 8 2.94 15.52 -9.84
C ALA A 8 2.40 16.46 -8.77
N ARG A 9 2.30 17.76 -9.09
CA ARG A 9 1.78 18.79 -8.18
C ARG A 9 0.42 18.28 -7.66
N ARG A 10 0.33 17.93 -6.37
CA ARG A 10 -0.89 17.39 -5.77
C ARG A 10 -1.99 18.44 -5.90
N ASP A 11 -2.97 18.21 -6.77
CA ASP A 11 -4.22 18.95 -6.71
C ASP A 11 -4.91 18.53 -5.40
N GLN A 12 -5.09 19.48 -4.49
CA GLN A 12 -5.36 19.22 -3.07
C GLN A 12 -6.78 18.69 -2.77
N HIS A 13 -7.55 18.25 -3.77
CA HIS A 13 -8.97 17.91 -3.61
C HIS A 13 -9.44 16.67 -4.40
N ILE A 14 -8.58 15.68 -4.67
CA ILE A 14 -9.02 14.44 -5.33
C ILE A 14 -8.63 13.22 -4.49
N SER A 15 -9.62 12.37 -4.19
CA SER A 15 -9.40 11.07 -3.55
C SER A 15 -9.88 9.94 -4.46
N LEU A 16 -9.12 8.85 -4.51
CA LEU A 16 -9.44 7.65 -5.29
C LEU A 16 -9.91 6.53 -4.36
N ILE A 17 -11.02 5.88 -4.70
CA ILE A 17 -11.49 4.66 -4.04
C ILE A 17 -11.45 3.54 -5.07
N VAL A 18 -10.83 2.41 -4.70
CA VAL A 18 -10.69 1.24 -5.58
C VAL A 18 -11.04 -0.02 -4.79
N ASP A 19 -11.87 -0.89 -5.35
CA ASP A 19 -12.24 -2.15 -4.70
C ASP A 19 -11.35 -3.31 -5.15
N ALA A 20 -11.48 -4.46 -4.47
CA ALA A 20 -10.70 -5.66 -4.78
C ALA A 20 -10.86 -6.14 -6.23
N THR A 21 -12.06 -6.04 -6.82
CA THR A 21 -12.30 -6.49 -8.19
C THR A 21 -11.57 -5.60 -9.19
N CYS A 22 -11.59 -4.28 -8.97
CA CYS A 22 -10.79 -3.34 -9.75
C CYS A 22 -9.30 -3.63 -9.62
N LEU A 23 -8.82 -3.95 -8.41
CA LEU A 23 -7.41 -4.32 -8.19
C LEU A 23 -7.01 -5.58 -8.96
N ASP A 24 -7.89 -6.58 -9.09
CA ASP A 24 -7.60 -7.76 -9.91
C ASP A 24 -7.35 -7.36 -11.37
N TYR A 25 -8.16 -6.48 -11.95
CA TYR A 25 -7.92 -5.97 -13.31
C TYR A 25 -6.64 -5.13 -13.42
N ILE A 26 -6.42 -4.25 -12.45
CA ILE A 26 -5.26 -3.34 -12.43
C ILE A 26 -3.95 -4.13 -12.35
N LEU A 27 -3.89 -5.15 -11.51
CA LEU A 27 -2.67 -5.88 -11.19
C LEU A 27 -2.26 -6.89 -12.28
N VAL A 28 -3.17 -7.27 -13.19
CA VAL A 28 -2.91 -8.28 -14.23
C VAL A 28 -1.92 -7.81 -15.30
N SER A 29 -1.93 -6.52 -15.69
CA SER A 29 -1.08 -6.03 -16.78
C SER A 29 -0.13 -4.92 -16.34
N GLU A 30 1.04 -4.81 -16.98
CA GLU A 30 1.98 -3.71 -16.73
C GLU A 30 1.40 -2.35 -17.07
N ARG A 31 0.61 -2.28 -18.15
CA ARG A 31 -0.01 -1.03 -18.60
C ARG A 31 -1.02 -0.50 -17.58
N GLU A 32 -1.90 -1.36 -17.07
CA GLU A 32 -2.90 -0.91 -16.09
C GLU A 32 -2.28 -0.58 -14.73
N ARG A 33 -1.21 -1.27 -14.34
CA ARG A 33 -0.41 -0.89 -13.16
C ARG A 33 0.19 0.51 -13.30
N ASP A 34 0.77 0.84 -14.46
CA ASP A 34 1.34 2.17 -14.72
C ASP A 34 0.25 3.25 -14.72
N ASN A 35 -0.88 3.01 -15.39
CA ASN A 35 -2.03 3.92 -15.40
C ASN A 35 -2.57 4.19 -13.99
N PHE A 36 -2.81 3.13 -13.22
CA PHE A 36 -3.29 3.22 -11.84
C PHE A 36 -2.32 4.03 -10.98
N LEU A 37 -1.02 3.71 -11.05
CA LEU A 37 -0.02 4.41 -10.26
C LEU A 37 0.03 5.90 -10.60
N ARG A 38 0.01 6.26 -11.88
CA ARG A 38 0.00 7.66 -12.32
C ARG A 38 -1.22 8.42 -11.78
N LEU A 39 -2.39 7.79 -11.81
CA LEU A 39 -3.61 8.37 -11.23
C LEU A 39 -3.50 8.52 -9.71
N ALA A 40 -3.10 7.44 -9.03
CA ALA A 40 -2.94 7.39 -7.58
C ALA A 40 -1.97 8.46 -7.04
N LEU A 41 -0.86 8.72 -7.76
CA LEU A 41 0.12 9.74 -7.38
C LEU A 41 -0.38 11.18 -7.56
N CYS A 42 -1.44 11.40 -8.35
CA CYS A 42 -2.09 12.70 -8.47
C CYS A 42 -3.13 12.95 -7.35
N CYS A 43 -3.55 11.91 -6.63
CA CYS A 43 -4.56 12.00 -5.58
C CYS A 43 -3.95 12.46 -4.24
N SER A 44 -4.76 13.12 -3.41
CA SER A 44 -4.42 13.43 -2.03
C SER A 44 -4.51 12.19 -1.12
N ALA A 45 -5.43 11.27 -1.45
CA ALA A 45 -5.62 10.02 -0.75
C ALA A 45 -6.09 8.92 -1.71
N VAL A 46 -5.71 7.68 -1.41
CA VAL A 46 -6.16 6.48 -2.12
C VAL A 46 -6.66 5.48 -1.09
N ILE A 47 -7.89 4.99 -1.27
CA ILE A 47 -8.53 4.00 -0.40
C ILE A 47 -8.74 2.73 -1.21
N CYS A 48 -7.99 1.68 -0.88
CA CYS A 48 -8.21 0.35 -1.41
C CYS A 48 -9.14 -0.41 -0.45
N CYS A 49 -10.33 -0.79 -0.91
CA CYS A 49 -11.35 -1.42 -0.07
C CYS A 49 -11.55 -2.91 -0.42
N ARG A 50 -11.91 -3.71 0.60
CA ARG A 50 -12.16 -5.17 0.49
C ARG A 50 -10.96 -6.00 -0.02
N CYS A 51 -9.75 -5.46 0.05
CA CYS A 51 -8.55 -6.11 -0.48
C CYS A 51 -8.23 -7.44 0.21
N THR A 52 -7.80 -8.43 -0.57
CA THR A 52 -7.20 -9.66 -0.04
C THR A 52 -5.78 -9.39 0.47
N PRO A 53 -5.22 -10.25 1.35
CA PRO A 53 -3.84 -10.11 1.82
C PRO A 53 -2.82 -10.02 0.67
N ILE A 54 -3.01 -10.80 -0.40
CA ILE A 54 -2.16 -10.79 -1.59
C ILE A 54 -2.24 -9.44 -2.32
N GLN A 55 -3.44 -8.88 -2.46
CA GLN A 55 -3.64 -7.58 -3.10
C GLN A 55 -2.98 -6.44 -2.30
N LYS A 56 -3.05 -6.47 -0.96
CA LYS A 56 -2.36 -5.49 -0.10
C LYS A 56 -0.85 -5.50 -0.34
N ALA A 57 -0.24 -6.69 -0.36
CA ALA A 57 1.18 -6.85 -0.67
C ALA A 57 1.52 -6.39 -2.10
N ALA A 58 0.72 -6.78 -3.09
CA ALA A 58 0.95 -6.41 -4.49
C ALA A 58 0.94 -4.89 -4.71
N ILE A 59 0.03 -4.16 -4.06
CA ILE A 59 -0.02 -2.70 -4.12
C ILE A 59 1.19 -2.08 -3.43
N THR A 60 1.59 -2.60 -2.27
CA THR A 60 2.79 -2.15 -1.55
C THR A 60 4.03 -2.30 -2.42
N ARG A 61 4.21 -3.46 -3.07
CA ARG A 61 5.28 -3.70 -4.03
C ARG A 61 5.24 -2.74 -5.22
N LEU A 62 4.05 -2.51 -5.79
CA LEU A 62 3.87 -1.59 -6.91
C LEU A 62 4.33 -0.18 -6.56
N VAL A 63 3.95 0.33 -5.38
CA VAL A 63 4.39 1.65 -4.91
C VAL A 63 5.90 1.66 -4.67
N LYS A 64 6.40 0.72 -3.86
CA LYS A 64 7.83 0.63 -3.49
C LYS A 64 8.77 0.57 -4.68
N THR A 65 8.39 -0.15 -5.73
CA THR A 65 9.22 -0.29 -6.93
C THR A 65 9.20 0.91 -7.87
N ASN A 66 8.25 1.84 -7.72
CA ASN A 66 8.04 2.92 -8.68
C ASN A 66 8.09 4.34 -8.10
N VAL A 67 8.08 4.49 -6.77
CA VAL A 67 8.25 5.81 -6.13
C VAL A 67 9.66 5.97 -5.58
N SER A 68 10.19 7.20 -5.65
CA SER A 68 11.43 7.55 -4.97
C SER A 68 11.13 7.86 -3.51
N GLY A 69 11.37 6.90 -2.61
CA GLY A 69 11.15 7.05 -1.17
C GLY A 69 11.02 5.69 -0.50
N ALA A 70 11.02 5.69 0.84
CA ALA A 70 10.73 4.50 1.61
C ALA A 70 9.21 4.31 1.75
N VAL A 71 8.76 3.07 1.60
CA VAL A 71 7.36 2.68 1.84
C VAL A 71 7.25 2.06 3.23
N LEU A 72 6.34 2.60 4.03
CA LEU A 72 6.00 2.08 5.35
C LEU A 72 4.61 1.45 5.30
N ALA A 73 4.48 0.25 5.86
CA ALA A 73 3.20 -0.43 6.03
C ALA A 73 2.89 -0.61 7.53
N ILE A 74 1.63 -0.41 7.92
CA ILE A 74 1.13 -0.65 9.28
C ILE A 74 -0.03 -1.63 9.22
N GLY A 75 -0.10 -2.56 10.17
CA GLY A 75 -1.18 -3.53 10.28
C GLY A 75 -1.22 -4.19 11.65
N ASP A 76 -2.33 -4.83 11.97
CA ASP A 76 -2.63 -5.39 13.30
C ASP A 76 -3.00 -6.88 13.26
N GLY A 77 -3.40 -7.39 12.10
CA GLY A 77 -3.85 -8.77 11.92
C GLY A 77 -2.99 -9.62 10.97
N ALA A 78 -3.31 -10.91 10.90
CA ALA A 78 -2.64 -11.86 10.00
C ALA A 78 -2.80 -11.48 8.51
N ASN A 79 -3.85 -10.73 8.17
CA ASN A 79 -4.13 -10.27 6.81
C ASN A 79 -3.11 -9.24 6.30
N ASP A 80 -2.36 -8.61 7.20
CA ASP A 80 -1.39 -7.57 6.86
C ASP A 80 0.05 -8.09 6.80
N VAL A 81 0.30 -9.32 7.25
CA VAL A 81 1.66 -9.90 7.32
C VAL A 81 2.42 -9.77 5.99
N ALA A 82 1.78 -10.14 4.87
CA ALA A 82 2.42 -10.05 3.56
C ALA A 82 2.68 -8.59 3.13
N MET A 83 1.80 -7.66 3.51
CA MET A 83 1.96 -6.23 3.26
C MET A 83 3.12 -5.65 4.06
N LEU A 84 3.21 -6.00 5.35
CA LEU A 84 4.26 -5.58 6.27
C LEU A 84 5.64 -6.04 5.79
N GLN A 85 5.75 -7.29 5.35
CA GLN A 85 7.00 -7.88 4.85
C GLN A 85 7.43 -7.34 3.48
N GLU A 86 6.49 -6.86 2.66
CA GLU A 86 6.80 -6.31 1.33
C GLU A 86 7.34 -4.87 1.41
N ALA A 87 6.91 -4.10 2.42
CA ALA A 87 7.31 -2.71 2.62
C ALA A 87 8.83 -2.56 2.89
N ASP A 88 9.34 -1.33 2.88
CA ASP A 88 10.71 -1.06 3.36
C ASP A 88 10.79 -1.06 4.88
N VAL A 89 9.69 -0.67 5.54
CA VAL A 89 9.50 -0.74 6.98
C VAL A 89 8.10 -1.25 7.28
N GLY A 90 8.00 -2.39 7.97
CA GLY A 90 6.76 -2.93 8.50
C GLY A 90 6.55 -2.56 9.97
N VAL A 91 5.38 -2.03 10.33
CA VAL A 91 5.00 -1.72 11.71
C VAL A 91 3.76 -2.52 12.12
N GLY A 92 3.92 -3.36 13.13
CA GLY A 92 2.83 -4.14 13.71
C GLY A 92 2.14 -3.40 14.85
N ILE A 93 0.82 -3.52 14.95
CA ILE A 93 0.06 -3.07 16.12
C ILE A 93 -0.21 -4.29 17.00
N SER A 94 0.21 -4.20 18.26
CA SER A 94 0.05 -5.28 19.23
C SER A 94 -1.35 -5.31 19.84
N GLY A 95 -1.94 -6.50 19.93
CA GLY A 95 -3.07 -6.78 20.83
C GLY A 95 -4.48 -6.48 20.33
N GLN A 96 -4.66 -6.04 19.08
CA GLN A 96 -5.99 -5.85 18.48
C GLN A 96 -6.58 -7.15 17.92
N GLU A 97 -5.90 -7.81 16.97
CA GLU A 97 -6.40 -9.04 16.31
C GLU A 97 -5.50 -10.28 16.52
N GLY A 98 -4.37 -10.12 17.20
CA GLY A 98 -3.43 -11.19 17.50
C GLY A 98 -1.98 -10.70 17.60
N MET A 99 -1.02 -11.64 17.55
CA MET A 99 0.42 -11.32 17.56
C MET A 99 1.08 -11.43 16.19
N GLN A 100 0.34 -11.85 15.15
CA GLN A 100 0.89 -12.18 13.84
C GLN A 100 1.52 -10.96 13.17
N ALA A 101 0.84 -9.81 13.18
CA ALA A 101 1.38 -8.57 12.64
C ALA A 101 2.60 -8.08 13.43
N ALA A 102 2.54 -8.13 14.76
CA ALA A 102 3.68 -7.75 15.63
C ALA A 102 4.92 -8.61 15.36
N LEU A 103 4.75 -9.94 15.30
CA LEU A 103 5.86 -10.88 15.04
C LEU A 103 6.42 -10.79 13.62
N ALA A 104 5.64 -10.33 12.65
CA ALA A 104 6.04 -10.19 11.26
C ALA A 104 6.55 -8.79 10.88
N SER A 105 6.54 -7.85 11.83
CA SER A 105 6.92 -6.45 11.63
C SER A 105 8.34 -6.15 12.09
N ASP A 106 8.96 -5.12 11.54
CA ASP A 106 10.26 -4.61 11.99
C ASP A 106 10.14 -3.89 13.34
N TYR A 107 9.02 -3.20 13.56
CA TYR A 107 8.71 -2.49 14.79
C TYR A 107 7.29 -2.77 15.23
N THR A 108 7.06 -2.84 16.54
CA THR A 108 5.72 -3.00 17.11
C THR A 108 5.34 -1.81 17.97
N ILE A 109 4.12 -1.31 17.78
CA ILE A 109 3.50 -0.27 18.62
C ILE A 109 2.22 -0.81 19.28
N THR A 110 1.72 -0.12 20.31
CA THR A 110 0.49 -0.51 21.02
C THR A 110 -0.77 0.14 20.45
N GLN A 111 -0.66 1.34 19.86
CA GLN A 111 -1.80 2.08 19.29
C GLN A 111 -1.34 3.15 18.29
N VAL A 112 -2.21 3.48 17.34
CA VAL A 112 -2.11 4.67 16.49
C VAL A 112 -3.03 5.73 17.11
N LEU A 113 -2.49 6.94 17.32
CA LEU A 113 -3.20 8.07 17.94
C LEU A 113 -4.36 8.60 17.08
#